data_AF-A0A920T7S7-F1
#
_entry.id   AF-A0A920T7S7-F1
#
_cell.length_a   1.000
_cell.length_b   1.000
_cell.length_c   1.000
_cell.angle_alpha   90.00
_cell.angle_beta   90.00
_cell.angle_gamma   90.00
#
_symmetry.space_group_name_H-M   'P 1'
#
loop_
_entity.id
_entity.type
_entity.pdbx_description
1 polymer ?
#
loop_
_entity_poly.entity_id
_entity_poly.type
_entity_poly.pdbx_seq_one_letter_code
_entity_poly.pdbx_strand_id
1 'polypeptide(L)'
;MSSAHTFGVWWFENTGGNQRPKFKYHLIDKSYSQTHAMEWVDITGNGTRDLVTGKRFFAHNGGDPGGKDPVKMYWYEVRKQKGQSPKFVPHEITEGLGTGVGTQFLVTDVNGDGLADFALSNKKGVNVLVQKR
;
A
#
# COMPACT_ATOMS: atom_id res chain seq x y z
N MET A 1 3.93 -0.39 -7.21
CA MET A 1 5.14 -1.19 -6.88
C MET A 1 5.67 -0.73 -5.54
N SER A 2 6.33 -1.62 -4.81
CA SER A 2 6.80 -1.38 -3.45
C SER A 2 8.12 -2.10 -3.16
N SER A 3 8.69 -1.86 -1.98
CA SER A 3 9.99 -2.38 -1.56
C SER A 3 9.90 -3.18 -0.27
N ALA A 4 10.06 -4.50 -0.37
CA ALA A 4 9.90 -5.40 0.77
C ALA A 4 10.95 -5.26 1.87
N HIS A 5 12.16 -4.81 1.52
CA HIS A 5 13.32 -4.81 2.43
C HIS A 5 14.09 -3.47 2.42
N THR A 6 13.52 -2.41 1.85
CA THR A 6 14.06 -1.05 1.95
C THR A 6 12.91 -0.05 1.87
N PHE A 7 13.13 1.18 1.41
CA PHE A 7 12.13 2.23 1.33
C PHE A 7 11.52 2.30 -0.06
N GLY A 8 10.25 2.70 -0.14
CA GLY A 8 9.69 3.19 -1.39
C GLY A 8 8.34 2.60 -1.80
N VAL A 9 7.57 3.44 -2.46
CA VAL A 9 6.38 3.15 -3.24
C VAL A 9 6.51 3.91 -4.55
N TRP A 10 6.30 3.24 -5.68
CA TRP A 10 6.46 3.85 -7.00
C TRP A 10 5.54 3.21 -8.04
N TRP A 11 5.43 3.87 -9.19
CA TRP A 11 4.77 3.33 -10.37
C TRP A 11 5.62 3.57 -11.62
N PHE A 12 5.29 2.83 -12.67
CA PHE A 12 5.90 2.98 -13.99
C PHE A 12 4.83 3.39 -15.00
N GLU A 13 5.06 4.51 -15.66
CA GLU A 13 4.22 5.00 -16.75
C GLU A 13 4.67 4.33 -18.05
N ASN A 14 3.77 3.60 -18.71
CA ASN A 14 4.01 3.13 -20.06
C ASN A 14 3.90 4.32 -21.03
N THR A 15 5.03 4.75 -21.61
CA THR A 15 5.11 5.88 -22.54
C THR A 15 5.02 5.45 -24.01
N GLY A 16 4.56 4.23 -24.27
CA GLY A 16 4.38 3.66 -25.60
C GLY A 16 5.54 2.77 -26.03
N GLY A 17 5.63 2.47 -27.33
CA GLY A 17 6.72 1.66 -27.90
C GLY A 17 6.31 0.27 -28.42
N ASN A 18 5.02 -0.07 -28.44
CA ASN A 18 4.45 -1.31 -28.99
C ASN A 18 5.26 -2.56 -28.60
N GLN A 19 6.01 -3.16 -29.54
CA GLN A 19 6.81 -4.36 -29.32
C GLN A 19 7.99 -4.16 -28.35
N ARG A 20 8.38 -2.90 -28.08
CA ARG A 20 9.42 -2.52 -27.12
C ARG A 20 8.87 -1.42 -26.21
N PRO A 21 8.00 -1.76 -25.25
CA PRO A 21 7.38 -0.78 -24.37
C PRO A 21 8.44 -0.03 -23.57
N LYS A 22 8.25 1.29 -23.45
CA LYS A 22 9.10 2.18 -22.67
C LYS A 22 8.37 2.53 -21.38
N PHE A 23 9.11 2.53 -20.28
CA PHE A 23 8.58 2.83 -18.97
C PHE A 23 9.31 3.99 -18.34
N LYS A 24 8.56 4.96 -17.82
CA LYS A 24 9.10 6.06 -17.01
C LYS A 24 8.81 5.79 -15.53
N TYR A 25 9.86 5.84 -14.70
CA TYR A 25 9.75 5.69 -13.26
C TYR A 25 9.16 6.95 -12.61
N HIS A 26 8.28 6.74 -11.64
CA HIS A 26 7.70 7.81 -10.82
C HIS A 26 7.64 7.38 -9.35
N LEU A 27 8.39 8.07 -8.49
CA LEU A 27 8.33 7.87 -7.04
C LEU A 27 7.02 8.42 -6.48
N ILE A 28 6.34 7.65 -5.63
CA ILE A 28 5.15 8.09 -4.89
C ILE A 28 5.55 8.50 -3.48
N ASP A 29 6.25 7.62 -2.77
CA ASP A 29 6.63 7.84 -1.37
C ASP A 29 7.90 7.07 -1.04
N LYS A 30 8.75 7.61 -0.16
CA LYS A 30 9.96 6.94 0.37
C LYS A 30 10.13 7.17 1.88
N SER A 31 9.09 7.64 2.56
CA SER A 31 9.15 8.09 3.95
C SER A 31 9.16 6.96 4.99
N TYR A 32 8.89 5.72 4.58
CA TYR A 32 8.88 4.54 5.44
C TYR A 32 9.38 3.29 4.71
N SER A 33 9.81 2.32 5.50
CA SER A 33 10.49 1.11 5.04
C SER A 33 9.55 -0.09 4.94
N GLN A 34 10.01 -1.10 4.20
CA GLN A 34 9.49 -2.46 4.11
C GLN A 34 8.02 -2.53 3.70
N THR A 35 7.65 -1.76 2.66
CA THR A 35 6.36 -1.79 1.96
C THR A 35 6.18 -3.16 1.26
N HIS A 36 5.92 -4.20 2.05
CA HIS A 36 6.24 -5.59 1.67
C HIS A 36 5.18 -6.27 0.81
N ALA A 37 3.94 -5.83 0.92
CA ALA A 37 2.83 -6.29 0.12
C ALA A 37 1.99 -5.07 -0.28
N MET A 38 1.17 -5.22 -1.32
CA MET A 38 0.43 -4.13 -1.91
C MET A 38 -0.88 -4.63 -2.50
N GLU A 39 -1.94 -3.85 -2.31
CA GLU A 39 -3.26 -4.12 -2.87
C GLU A 39 -3.72 -2.95 -3.75
N TRP A 40 -4.56 -3.26 -4.75
CA TRP A 40 -5.13 -2.31 -5.70
C TRP A 40 -6.65 -2.42 -5.73
N VAL A 41 -7.30 -1.61 -4.90
CA VAL A 41 -8.70 -1.77 -4.47
C VAL A 41 -9.37 -0.40 -4.29
N ASP A 42 -10.66 -0.30 -4.54
CA ASP A 42 -11.42 0.94 -4.30
C ASP A 42 -11.76 1.07 -2.82
N ILE A 43 -11.02 1.91 -2.09
CA ILE A 43 -11.18 2.10 -0.64
C ILE A 43 -12.37 3.01 -0.31
N THR A 44 -12.75 3.89 -1.23
CA THR A 44 -13.77 4.92 -0.99
C THR A 44 -15.16 4.53 -1.52
N GLY A 45 -15.22 3.53 -2.39
CA GLY A 45 -16.41 3.12 -3.12
C GLY A 45 -16.77 4.07 -4.27
N ASN A 46 -15.81 4.84 -4.78
CA ASN A 46 -16.05 5.86 -5.82
C ASN A 46 -15.83 5.35 -7.26
N GLY A 47 -15.54 4.05 -7.42
CA GLY A 47 -15.23 3.39 -8.69
C GLY A 47 -13.76 3.50 -9.13
N THR A 48 -12.92 4.26 -8.42
CA THR A 48 -11.49 4.38 -8.67
C THR A 48 -10.72 3.55 -7.65
N ARG A 49 -9.89 2.63 -8.14
CA ARG A 49 -9.00 1.86 -7.28
C ARG A 49 -7.83 2.71 -6.81
N ASP A 50 -7.49 2.48 -5.54
CA ASP A 50 -6.42 3.11 -4.80
C ASP A 50 -5.34 2.08 -4.46
N LEU A 51 -4.18 2.59 -4.06
CA LEU A 51 -3.02 1.76 -3.70
C LEU A 51 -2.96 1.59 -2.18
N VAL A 52 -2.99 0.37 -1.66
CA VAL A 52 -2.77 0.12 -0.23
C VAL A 52 -1.45 -0.59 -0.04
N THR A 53 -0.65 -0.18 0.94
CA THR A 53 0.52 -0.93 1.36
C THR A 53 0.89 -0.59 2.80
N GLY A 54 1.86 -1.29 3.36
CA GLY A 54 2.34 -1.03 4.70
C GLY A 54 3.65 -1.72 5.00
N LYS A 55 4.23 -1.34 6.13
CA LYS A 55 5.44 -1.95 6.65
C LYS A 55 5.14 -3.36 7.16
N ARG A 56 5.96 -4.35 6.78
CA ARG A 56 5.99 -5.65 7.46
C ARG A 56 6.66 -5.51 8.83
N PHE A 57 5.95 -5.83 9.91
CA PHE A 57 6.55 -5.79 11.24
C PHE A 57 7.70 -6.81 11.36
N PHE A 58 8.88 -6.29 11.72
CA PHE A 58 10.05 -7.07 12.13
C PHE A 58 10.53 -8.10 11.07
N ALA A 59 10.54 -7.70 9.80
CA ALA A 59 11.18 -8.49 8.74
C ALA A 59 12.68 -8.65 9.02
N HIS A 60 13.22 -9.82 8.69
CA HIS A 60 14.59 -10.23 9.00
C HIS A 60 15.06 -9.85 10.43
N ASN A 61 14.15 -9.95 11.41
CA ASN A 61 14.39 -9.60 12.81
C ASN A 61 14.90 -8.16 13.04
N GLY A 62 14.45 -7.23 12.19
CA GLY A 62 14.80 -5.81 12.26
C GLY A 62 16.16 -5.47 11.65
N GLY A 63 16.79 -6.39 10.92
CA GLY A 63 18.07 -6.16 10.24
C GLY A 63 17.95 -5.37 8.93
N ASP A 64 16.76 -5.31 8.32
CA ASP A 64 16.53 -4.53 7.11
C ASP A 64 16.66 -3.02 7.37
N PRO A 65 17.00 -2.20 6.37
CA PRO A 65 16.89 -0.74 6.44
C PRO A 65 15.52 -0.29 6.98
N GLY A 66 15.55 0.54 8.04
CA GLY A 66 14.36 0.97 8.75
C GLY A 66 13.62 -0.15 9.50
N GLY A 67 14.24 -1.32 9.70
CA GLY A 67 13.74 -2.50 10.42
C GLY A 67 13.00 -2.17 11.71
N LYS A 68 13.60 -1.27 12.49
CA LYS A 68 13.14 -0.87 13.82
C LYS A 68 12.32 0.43 13.85
N ASP A 69 12.13 1.08 12.71
CA ASP A 69 11.29 2.29 12.60
C ASP A 69 9.83 1.96 12.94
N PRO A 70 8.99 2.97 13.23
CA PRO A 70 7.55 2.76 13.42
C PRO A 70 6.92 1.95 12.28
N VAL A 71 6.01 1.05 12.64
CA VAL A 71 5.20 0.30 11.65
C VAL A 71 4.08 1.21 11.19
N LYS A 72 4.05 1.50 9.89
CA LYS A 72 3.07 2.37 9.25
C LYS A 72 2.33 1.64 8.13
N MET A 73 1.09 2.03 7.91
CA MET A 73 0.25 1.58 6.80
C MET A 73 -0.37 2.81 6.14
N TYR A 74 -0.47 2.78 4.82
CA TYR A 74 -1.05 3.86 4.04
C TYR A 74 -1.92 3.29 2.93
N TRP A 75 -2.97 4.03 2.60
CA TRP A 75 -3.54 3.97 1.27
C TRP A 75 -3.25 5.28 0.53
N TYR A 76 -3.09 5.21 -0.78
CA TYR A 76 -2.83 6.36 -1.64
C TYR A 76 -3.99 6.51 -2.59
N GLU A 77 -4.77 7.57 -2.38
CA GLU A 77 -5.90 7.94 -3.21
C GLU A 77 -5.42 8.33 -4.60
N VAL A 78 -5.93 7.66 -5.62
CA VAL A 78 -5.51 7.87 -7.01
C VAL A 78 -6.44 8.90 -7.65
N ARG A 79 -5.96 10.13 -7.76
CA ARG A 79 -6.68 11.21 -8.44
C ARG A 79 -6.22 11.32 -9.89
N LYS A 80 -7.14 11.08 -10.82
CA LYS A 80 -6.89 11.18 -12.26
C LYS A 80 -7.48 12.47 -12.82
N GLN A 81 -6.74 13.14 -13.68
CA GLN A 81 -7.22 14.26 -14.48
C GLN A 81 -6.84 14.03 -15.93
N LYS A 82 -7.79 14.24 -16.86
CA LYS A 82 -7.56 14.01 -18.29
C LYS A 82 -6.36 14.82 -18.77
N GLY A 83 -5.41 14.14 -19.43
CA GLY A 83 -4.20 14.76 -19.96
C GLY A 83 -3.10 15.06 -18.93
N GLN A 84 -3.26 14.65 -17.67
CA GLN A 84 -2.24 14.80 -16.63
C GLN A 84 -1.84 13.44 -16.05
N SER A 85 -0.61 13.36 -15.51
CA SER A 85 -0.18 12.22 -14.73
C SER A 85 -1.05 12.07 -13.47
N PRO A 86 -1.35 10.82 -13.04
CA PRO A 86 -2.12 10.59 -11.83
C PRO A 86 -1.40 11.18 -10.61
N LYS A 87 -2.18 11.69 -9.65
CA LYS A 87 -1.69 12.10 -8.33
C LYS A 87 -2.05 11.04 -7.31
N PHE A 88 -1.13 10.78 -6.40
CA PHE A 88 -1.29 9.84 -5.30
C PHE A 88 -1.33 10.64 -4.00
N VAL A 89 -2.49 10.72 -3.36
CA VAL A 89 -2.66 11.46 -2.09
C VAL A 89 -2.57 10.46 -0.94
N PRO A 90 -1.57 10.57 -0.05
CA PRO A 90 -1.39 9.61 1.03
C PRO A 90 -2.41 9.81 2.15
N HIS A 91 -2.93 8.71 2.67
CA HIS A 91 -3.79 8.65 3.85
C HIS A 91 -3.27 7.56 4.78
N GLU A 92 -2.91 7.94 6.01
CA GLU A 92 -2.40 6.99 7.00
C GLU A 92 -3.53 6.14 7.56
N ILE A 93 -3.31 4.83 7.65
CA ILE A 93 -4.23 3.88 8.30
C ILE A 93 -3.74 3.74 9.74
N THR A 94 -4.26 4.59 10.62
CA THR A 94 -3.80 4.69 12.02
C THR A 94 -4.03 3.41 12.83
N GLU A 95 -5.07 2.66 12.51
CA GLU A 95 -5.42 1.37 13.10
C GLU A 95 -4.39 0.28 12.75
N GLY A 96 -3.65 0.49 11.66
CA GLY A 96 -2.55 -0.37 11.22
C GLY A 96 -1.22 -0.07 11.93
N LEU A 97 -1.16 0.97 12.77
CA LEU A 97 0.06 1.31 13.52
C LEU A 97 0.42 0.18 14.48
N GLY A 98 1.68 -0.23 14.42
CA GLY A 98 2.21 -1.31 15.27
C GLY A 98 1.88 -2.74 14.81
N THR A 99 0.84 -2.95 13.99
CA THR A 99 0.52 -4.27 13.38
C THR A 99 1.21 -4.40 12.02
N GLY A 100 0.90 -3.51 11.07
CA GLY A 100 1.44 -3.53 9.71
C GLY A 100 0.93 -4.70 8.87
N VAL A 101 1.53 -4.87 7.70
CA VAL A 101 1.15 -5.93 6.75
C VAL A 101 2.00 -7.19 6.91
N GLY A 102 1.59 -8.27 6.25
CA GLY A 102 2.38 -9.49 6.11
C GLY A 102 3.26 -9.52 4.86
N THR A 103 3.66 -10.73 4.47
CA THR A 103 4.13 -10.98 3.09
C THR A 103 2.98 -10.94 2.08
N GLN A 104 1.75 -10.93 2.58
CA GLN A 104 0.48 -10.76 1.89
C GLN A 104 -0.52 -10.16 2.89
N PHE A 105 -1.59 -9.56 2.39
CA PHE A 105 -2.77 -9.19 3.18
C PHE A 105 -3.98 -9.18 2.23
N LEU A 106 -5.19 -9.08 2.78
CA LEU A 106 -6.40 -8.99 1.97
C LEU A 106 -7.14 -7.70 2.30
N VAL A 107 -7.69 -7.06 1.27
CA VAL A 107 -8.67 -5.98 1.43
C VAL A 107 -10.00 -6.47 0.86
N THR A 108 -11.00 -6.60 1.72
CA THR A 108 -12.33 -7.10 1.38
C THR A 108 -13.34 -6.65 2.42
N ASP A 109 -14.61 -6.61 2.06
CA ASP A 109 -15.70 -6.46 3.03
C ASP A 109 -15.79 -7.74 3.88
N VAL A 110 -15.33 -7.69 5.13
CA VAL A 110 -15.30 -8.88 6.01
C VAL A 110 -16.58 -9.03 6.83
N ASN A 111 -17.34 -7.95 7.01
CA ASN A 111 -18.49 -7.88 7.91
C ASN A 111 -19.84 -7.74 7.18
N GLY A 112 -19.82 -7.54 5.86
CA GLY A 112 -20.99 -7.41 4.99
C GLY A 112 -21.59 -5.99 4.94
N ASP A 113 -20.87 -4.95 5.35
CA ASP A 113 -21.37 -3.56 5.36
C ASP A 113 -21.07 -2.78 4.07
N GLY A 114 -20.40 -3.40 3.10
CA GLY A 114 -20.04 -2.82 1.82
C GLY A 114 -18.82 -1.90 1.85
N LEU A 115 -18.07 -1.87 2.96
CA LEU A 115 -16.82 -1.12 3.10
C LEU A 115 -15.58 -2.01 2.93
N ALA A 116 -14.43 -1.39 2.70
CA ALA A 116 -13.18 -2.10 2.47
C ALA A 116 -12.43 -2.31 3.80
N ASP A 117 -12.47 -3.53 4.33
CA ASP A 117 -11.75 -3.92 5.54
C ASP A 117 -10.40 -4.58 5.23
N PHE A 118 -9.50 -4.62 6.22
CA PHE A 118 -8.16 -5.19 6.08
C PHE A 118 -8.03 -6.46 6.93
N ALA A 119 -7.72 -7.59 6.30
CA ALA A 119 -7.30 -8.81 7.00
C ALA A 119 -5.78 -8.99 6.90
N LEU A 120 -5.11 -8.97 8.05
CA LEU A 120 -3.66 -8.90 8.19
C LEU A 120 -3.13 -10.15 8.91
N SER A 121 -1.97 -10.66 8.48
CA SER A 121 -1.26 -11.74 9.18
C SER A 121 0.24 -11.54 9.12
N ASN A 122 0.90 -11.41 10.27
CA ASN A 122 2.35 -11.29 10.40
C ASN A 122 2.84 -11.72 11.80
N LYS A 123 4.06 -11.33 12.18
CA LYS A 123 4.64 -11.67 13.52
C LYS A 123 3.87 -11.06 14.71
N LYS A 124 2.92 -10.15 14.49
CA LYS A 124 1.97 -9.64 15.49
C LYS A 124 0.69 -10.47 15.58
N GLY A 125 0.58 -11.58 14.85
CA GLY A 125 -0.61 -12.43 14.79
C GLY A 125 -1.53 -12.05 13.64
N VAL A 126 -2.82 -12.38 13.81
CA VAL A 126 -3.88 -12.09 12.85
C VAL A 126 -4.70 -10.91 13.36
N ASN A 127 -4.90 -9.90 12.51
CA ASN A 127 -5.66 -8.69 12.85
C ASN A 127 -6.68 -8.41 11.74
N VAL A 128 -7.84 -7.89 12.12
CA VAL A 128 -8.84 -7.36 11.19
C VAL A 128 -9.06 -5.90 11.52
N LEU A 129 -8.85 -5.01 10.55
CA LEU A 129 -9.14 -3.58 10.69
C LEU A 129 -10.43 -3.29 9.91
N VAL A 130 -11.48 -2.90 10.63
CA VAL A 130 -12.81 -2.66 10.06
C VAL A 130 -12.99 -1.18 9.79
N GLN A 131 -13.35 -0.82 8.56
CA GLN A 131 -13.64 0.55 8.16
C GLN A 131 -14.98 1.01 8.76
N LYS A 132 -15.09 2.29 9.12
CA LYS A 132 -16.34 2.90 9.61
C LYS A 132 -16.60 4.22 8.90
N ARG A 133 -17.87 4.55 8.70
CA ARG A 133 -18.35 5.85 8.18
C ARG A 133 -19.02 6.66 9.28
#